data_AF-A0AAV9V0L8-F1
#
_entry.id   AF-A0AAV9V0L8-F1
#
_cell.length_a   1.000
_cell.length_b   1.000
_cell.length_c   1.000
_cell.angle_alpha   90.00
_cell.angle_beta   90.00
_cell.angle_gamma   90.00
#
_symmetry.space_group_name_H-M   'P 1'
#
loop_
_entity.id
_entity.type
_entity.pdbx_description
1 polymer ?
#
loop_
_entity_poly.entity_id
_entity_poly.type
_entity_poly.pdbx_seq_one_letter_code
_entity_poly.pdbx_strand_id
1 'polypeptide(L)'
;MFRPTFARLYQEPGFWRRSLMHLRWETKKILDGAYIAPKDEDLYLFNADDAVTRDRIVVMTDQSEGGHSTADFAIVEEQRPADPPPPPNTPSYRPTIPRVYGIFHGTISSKLPNQKNRPDVNRSGYAGFKTAELGRTILGKRNYDLDRYHMLAMRVKTDHRTYFINVQTDGISEDALHQHRLFVRRPGEWETIVIQPDAFVRTLDGVMSHDQTAMITRRITTVGFSTTDRIEGPFKLCVHSIWATNQAPADAVEAVEVDGKREWLDWGHGVPIGDGRLY
;
A
#
# COMPACT_ATOMS: atom_id res chain seq x y z
N MET A 1 20.69 16.70 -5.59
CA MET A 1 20.07 17.31 -6.78
C MET A 1 19.27 16.20 -7.47
N PHE A 2 17.93 16.18 -7.30
CA PHE A 2 17.06 15.14 -7.83
C PHE A 2 16.93 15.30 -9.35
N ARG A 3 17.16 14.24 -10.12
CA ARG A 3 16.84 14.21 -11.55
C ARG A 3 15.50 13.51 -11.73
N PRO A 4 14.38 14.23 -11.92
CA PRO A 4 13.13 13.60 -12.28
C PRO A 4 13.25 13.07 -13.72
N THR A 5 13.09 11.77 -13.91
CA THR A 5 12.98 11.18 -15.24
C THR A 5 11.60 11.50 -15.80
N PHE A 6 11.54 12.30 -16.88
CA PHE A 6 10.27 12.67 -17.52
C PHE A 6 9.56 11.45 -18.09
N ALA A 7 8.25 11.39 -17.85
CA ALA A 7 7.36 10.28 -18.16
C ALA A 7 7.26 10.02 -19.67
N ARG A 8 7.54 8.76 -20.08
CA ARG A 8 7.02 8.20 -21.31
C ARG A 8 5.61 7.69 -21.00
N LEU A 9 4.58 8.32 -21.57
CA LEU A 9 3.21 7.78 -21.57
C LEU A 9 3.24 6.43 -22.31
N TYR A 10 3.14 5.31 -21.59
CA TYR A 10 3.03 3.99 -22.18
C TYR A 10 1.55 3.57 -22.22
N GLN A 11 1.11 3.03 -23.36
CA GLN A 11 -0.21 2.42 -23.50
C GLN A 11 -0.24 1.09 -22.77
N GLU A 12 -1.32 0.79 -22.03
CA GLU A 12 -1.48 -0.51 -21.40
C GLU A 12 -1.19 -1.64 -22.40
N PRO A 13 -0.45 -2.70 -22.00
CA PRO A 13 -0.26 -3.85 -22.87
C PRO A 13 -1.64 -4.41 -23.25
N GLY A 14 -1.87 -4.58 -24.56
CA GLY A 14 -3.16 -5.08 -25.06
C GLY A 14 -3.53 -6.46 -24.48
N PHE A 15 -4.81 -6.81 -24.58
CA PHE A 15 -5.42 -8.02 -24.02
C PHE A 15 -4.60 -9.32 -24.24
N TRP A 16 -4.06 -9.52 -25.45
CA TRP A 16 -3.24 -10.69 -25.80
C TRP A 16 -1.88 -10.70 -25.10
N ARG A 17 -1.21 -9.55 -25.01
CA ARG A 17 0.10 -9.42 -24.34
C ARG A 17 -0.05 -9.69 -22.85
N ARG A 18 -1.11 -9.18 -22.20
CA ARG A 18 -1.42 -9.48 -20.79
C ARG A 18 -1.66 -10.96 -20.55
N SER A 19 -2.40 -11.61 -21.43
CA SER A 19 -2.69 -13.04 -21.33
C SER A 19 -1.42 -13.90 -21.46
N LEU A 20 -0.52 -13.57 -22.40
CA LEU A 20 0.76 -14.27 -22.55
C LEU A 20 1.70 -14.04 -21.36
N MET A 21 1.76 -12.81 -20.84
CA MET A 21 2.52 -12.50 -19.63
C MET A 21 2.02 -13.30 -18.43
N HIS A 22 0.69 -13.42 -18.29
CA HIS A 22 0.10 -14.21 -17.21
C HIS A 22 0.45 -15.70 -17.32
N LEU A 23 0.35 -16.28 -18.52
CA LEU A 23 0.74 -17.69 -18.72
C LEU A 23 2.22 -17.93 -18.41
N ARG A 24 3.11 -17.02 -18.83
CA ARG A 24 4.55 -17.09 -18.50
C ARG A 24 4.78 -17.02 -16.99
N TRP A 25 4.07 -16.13 -16.30
CA TRP A 25 4.13 -15.98 -14.85
C TRP A 25 3.68 -17.24 -14.11
N GLU A 26 2.52 -17.81 -14.47
CA GLU A 26 2.01 -19.04 -13.86
C GLU A 26 2.93 -20.24 -14.11
N THR A 27 3.41 -20.38 -15.35
CA THR A 27 4.36 -21.45 -15.70
C THR A 27 5.63 -21.34 -14.85
N LYS A 28 6.16 -20.13 -14.67
CA LYS A 28 7.33 -19.90 -13.81
C LYS A 28 7.07 -20.32 -12.36
N LYS A 29 5.91 -19.95 -11.78
CA LYS A 29 5.53 -20.34 -10.41
C LYS A 29 5.48 -21.86 -10.23
N ILE A 30 4.90 -22.58 -11.20
CA ILE A 30 4.83 -24.04 -11.16
C ILE A 30 6.24 -24.64 -11.20
N LEU A 31 7.09 -24.17 -12.12
CA LEU A 31 8.47 -24.67 -12.28
C LEU A 31 9.35 -24.40 -11.05
N ASP A 32 9.17 -23.24 -10.43
CA ASP A 32 9.91 -22.85 -9.22
C ASP A 32 9.41 -23.57 -7.95
N GLY A 33 8.41 -24.45 -8.06
CA GLY A 33 7.83 -25.18 -6.93
C GLY A 33 7.07 -24.28 -5.94
N ALA A 34 6.69 -23.07 -6.35
CA ALA A 34 6.09 -22.05 -5.48
C ALA A 34 4.79 -22.52 -4.81
N TYR A 35 4.10 -23.49 -5.40
CA TYR A 35 2.89 -24.09 -4.84
C TYR A 35 3.15 -25.09 -3.69
N ILE A 36 4.37 -25.61 -3.55
CA ILE A 36 4.77 -26.59 -2.52
C ILE A 36 5.47 -25.88 -1.35
N ALA A 37 6.33 -24.92 -1.65
CA ALA A 37 7.04 -24.09 -0.65
C ALA A 37 6.96 -22.62 -1.10
N PRO A 38 5.89 -21.89 -0.74
CA PRO A 38 5.69 -20.52 -1.19
C PRO A 38 6.80 -19.64 -0.61
N LYS A 39 7.63 -19.09 -1.52
CA LYS A 39 8.51 -17.95 -1.22
C LYS A 39 7.68 -16.67 -1.16
N ASP A 40 8.27 -15.58 -0.67
CA ASP A 40 7.63 -14.26 -0.66
C ASP A 40 6.99 -13.92 -2.02
N GLU A 41 5.77 -13.40 -2.00
CA GLU A 41 5.08 -12.91 -3.20
C GLU A 41 5.11 -11.39 -3.21
N ASP A 42 5.79 -10.79 -4.19
CA ASP A 42 5.79 -9.34 -4.35
C ASP A 42 4.44 -8.87 -4.93
N LEU A 43 3.69 -8.09 -4.16
CA LEU A 43 2.54 -7.37 -4.68
C LEU A 43 3.02 -6.15 -5.48
N TYR A 44 4.07 -5.51 -4.96
CA TYR A 44 4.73 -4.39 -5.58
C TYR A 44 6.20 -4.29 -5.16
N LEU A 45 7.11 -4.16 -6.13
CA LEU A 45 8.52 -3.88 -5.91
C LEU A 45 8.92 -2.65 -6.73
N PHE A 46 9.32 -1.56 -6.07
CA PHE A 46 9.84 -0.37 -6.76
C PHE A 46 11.29 -0.63 -7.17
N ASN A 47 11.49 -1.30 -8.31
CA ASN A 47 12.81 -1.51 -8.92
C ASN A 47 12.93 -0.70 -10.22
N ALA A 48 14.16 -0.30 -10.57
CA ALA A 48 14.48 0.44 -11.79
C ALA A 48 14.28 -0.41 -13.07
N ASP A 49 14.40 -1.74 -12.96
CA ASP A 49 14.39 -2.66 -14.11
C ASP A 49 13.01 -3.22 -14.47
N ASP A 50 12.01 -3.07 -13.59
CA ASP A 50 10.65 -3.52 -13.91
C ASP A 50 9.93 -2.40 -14.66
N ALA A 51 9.33 -2.68 -15.81
CA ALA A 51 8.60 -1.69 -16.62
C ALA A 51 7.25 -1.28 -15.98
N VAL A 52 7.07 -1.52 -14.68
CA VAL A 52 5.80 -1.55 -13.96
C VAL A 52 5.45 -0.22 -13.28
N THR A 53 6.34 0.77 -13.30
CA THR A 53 6.58 1.44 -12.02
C THR A 53 5.80 2.77 -11.78
N ARG A 54 5.34 3.50 -12.80
CA ARG A 54 4.47 4.70 -12.60
C ARG A 54 3.06 4.53 -13.13
N ASP A 55 2.90 3.89 -14.28
CA ASP A 55 1.59 3.73 -14.93
C ASP A 55 0.65 2.78 -14.16
N ARG A 56 1.21 1.98 -13.25
CA ARG A 56 0.44 1.13 -12.34
C ARG A 56 0.21 1.77 -10.97
N ILE A 57 0.37 3.09 -10.85
CA ILE A 57 0.03 3.82 -9.63
C ILE A 57 -1.08 4.81 -9.96
N VAL A 58 -2.19 4.69 -9.25
CA VAL A 58 -3.31 5.61 -9.31
C VAL A 58 -3.25 6.50 -8.08
N VAL A 59 -2.93 7.77 -8.28
CA VAL A 59 -2.95 8.80 -7.24
C VAL A 59 -4.37 9.37 -7.13
N MET A 60 -4.82 9.60 -5.90
CA MET A 60 -6.15 10.12 -5.58
C MET A 60 -6.06 11.19 -4.50
N THR A 61 -6.91 12.20 -4.59
CA THR A 61 -7.04 13.29 -3.62
C THR A 61 -8.49 13.71 -3.51
N ASP A 62 -8.80 14.53 -2.51
CA ASP A 62 -10.11 15.19 -2.39
C ASP A 62 -10.46 16.12 -3.57
N GLN A 63 -9.55 16.38 -4.52
CA GLN A 63 -9.83 17.19 -5.71
C GLN A 63 -10.91 16.59 -6.60
N SER A 64 -11.06 15.26 -6.64
CA SER A 64 -12.18 14.62 -7.34
C SER A 64 -13.55 15.05 -6.79
N GLU A 65 -13.56 15.53 -5.55
CA GLU A 65 -14.75 16.03 -4.85
C GLU A 65 -14.78 17.55 -4.75
N GLY A 66 -13.83 18.24 -5.40
CA GLY A 66 -13.67 19.69 -5.39
C GLY A 66 -12.83 20.24 -4.23
N GLY A 67 -12.17 19.36 -3.47
CA GLY A 67 -11.23 19.71 -2.41
C GLY A 67 -9.95 20.35 -2.94
N HIS A 68 -9.04 20.65 -2.00
CA HIS A 68 -7.84 21.46 -2.25
C HIS A 68 -6.52 20.74 -1.96
N SER A 69 -6.56 19.44 -1.62
CA SER A 69 -5.36 18.66 -1.37
C SER A 69 -4.64 18.29 -2.67
N THR A 70 -3.31 18.27 -2.64
CA THR A 70 -2.48 17.92 -3.81
C THR A 70 -1.63 16.70 -3.49
N ALA A 71 -1.36 15.88 -4.50
CA ALA A 71 -0.47 14.72 -4.38
C ALA A 71 0.19 14.39 -5.72
N ASP A 72 1.42 13.87 -5.64
CA ASP A 72 2.11 13.24 -6.76
C ASP A 72 2.84 11.98 -6.28
N PHE A 73 3.17 11.12 -7.24
CA PHE A 73 3.96 9.92 -7.03
C PHE A 73 5.14 9.88 -8.01
N ALA A 74 6.34 9.74 -7.47
CA ALA A 74 7.57 9.65 -8.25
C ALA A 74 8.41 8.46 -7.81
N ILE A 75 9.17 7.89 -8.73
CA ILE A 75 10.23 6.94 -8.38
C ILE A 75 11.54 7.67 -8.40
N VAL A 76 12.33 7.44 -7.37
CA VAL A 76 13.63 8.07 -7.19
C VAL A 76 14.68 6.99 -7.01
N GLU A 77 15.82 7.23 -7.63
CA GLU A 77 17.06 6.51 -7.37
C GLU A 77 18.02 7.43 -6.61
N GLU A 78 18.44 7.01 -5.43
CA GLU A 78 19.33 7.75 -4.56
C GLU A 78 20.79 7.49 -4.90
N GLN A 79 21.54 8.56 -5.19
CA GLN A 79 22.96 8.48 -5.52
C GLN A 79 23.78 8.27 -4.24
N ARG A 80 24.27 7.05 -4.04
CA ARG A 80 25.20 6.66 -2.97
C ARG A 80 26.19 5.59 -3.47
N PRO A 81 27.36 5.38 -2.83
CA PRO A 81 28.33 4.36 -3.26
C PRO A 81 27.71 2.97 -3.23
N ALA A 82 27.86 2.15 -4.29
CA ALA A 82 27.20 0.85 -4.48
C ALA A 82 27.12 0.01 -3.19
N ASP A 83 25.95 -0.58 -2.93
CA ASP A 83 25.80 -1.45 -1.78
C ASP A 83 26.61 -2.73 -2.03
N PRO A 84 27.14 -3.37 -0.98
CA PRO A 84 27.77 -4.67 -1.14
C PRO A 84 26.79 -5.63 -1.85
N PRO A 85 27.32 -6.55 -2.68
CA PRO A 85 26.47 -7.51 -3.37
C PRO A 85 25.61 -8.28 -2.35
N PRO A 86 24.36 -8.63 -2.70
CA PRO A 86 23.51 -9.41 -1.82
C PRO A 86 24.22 -10.71 -1.45
N PRO A 87 23.98 -11.25 -0.23
CA PRO A 87 24.55 -12.54 0.15
C PRO A 87 24.19 -13.61 -0.89
N PRO A 88 25.14 -14.52 -1.22
CA PRO A 88 24.87 -15.57 -2.20
C PRO A 88 23.64 -16.38 -1.79
N ASN A 89 22.81 -16.74 -2.78
CA ASN A 89 21.53 -17.45 -2.61
C ASN A 89 20.42 -16.68 -1.88
N THR A 90 20.39 -15.34 -1.96
CA THR A 90 19.29 -14.51 -1.43
C THR A 90 18.42 -13.91 -2.56
N PRO A 91 17.60 -14.71 -3.25
CA PRO A 91 16.85 -14.26 -4.44
C PRO A 91 15.81 -13.15 -4.16
N SER A 92 15.44 -12.94 -2.89
CA SER A 92 14.52 -11.90 -2.42
C SER A 92 15.22 -10.92 -1.45
N TYR A 93 16.50 -10.60 -1.70
CA TYR A 93 17.23 -9.62 -0.90
C TYR A 93 16.56 -8.25 -0.98
N ARG A 94 16.02 -7.77 0.15
CA ARG A 94 15.49 -6.42 0.30
C ARG A 94 16.47 -5.63 1.17
N PRO A 95 17.12 -4.60 0.62
CA PRO A 95 18.11 -3.84 1.38
C PRO A 95 17.44 -3.09 2.52
N THR A 96 18.11 -3.03 3.68
CA THR A 96 17.68 -2.18 4.80
C THR A 96 17.57 -0.71 4.37
N ILE A 97 18.50 -0.24 3.53
CA ILE A 97 18.42 1.12 2.99
C ILE A 97 18.34 1.04 1.46
N PRO A 98 17.12 1.10 0.89
CA PRO A 98 16.95 1.00 -0.55
C PRO A 98 17.41 2.25 -1.29
N ARG A 99 17.96 2.05 -2.49
CA ARG A 99 18.35 3.14 -3.40
C ARG A 99 17.21 3.59 -4.29
N VAL A 100 16.47 2.63 -4.84
CA VAL A 100 15.34 2.89 -5.72
C VAL A 100 14.08 2.74 -4.89
N TYR A 101 13.21 3.74 -4.89
CA TYR A 101 11.95 3.68 -4.15
C TYR A 101 10.93 4.66 -4.73
N GLY A 102 9.66 4.40 -4.45
CA GLY A 102 8.57 5.31 -4.68
C GLY A 102 8.49 6.39 -3.60
N ILE A 103 8.14 7.61 -3.99
CA ILE A 103 7.86 8.74 -3.12
C ILE A 103 6.45 9.24 -3.42
N PHE A 104 5.58 9.12 -2.44
CA PHE A 104 4.26 9.72 -2.39
C PHE A 104 4.33 11.00 -1.57
N HIS A 105 4.02 12.15 -2.17
CA HIS A 105 4.15 13.44 -1.50
C HIS A 105 3.13 14.47 -2.00
N GLY A 106 2.89 15.50 -1.20
CA GLY A 106 1.92 16.55 -1.54
C GLY A 106 1.60 17.43 -0.34
N THR A 107 0.45 18.11 -0.41
CA THR A 107 -0.04 19.00 0.65
C THR A 107 -1.51 18.72 0.93
N ILE A 108 -1.86 18.50 2.20
CA ILE A 108 -3.24 18.34 2.65
C ILE A 108 -3.86 19.70 2.99
N SER A 109 -5.10 19.90 2.55
CA SER A 109 -5.94 21.03 2.97
C SER A 109 -7.27 20.51 3.48
N SER A 110 -7.68 20.97 4.67
CA SER A 110 -8.96 20.60 5.28
C SER A 110 -10.14 21.44 4.76
N LYS A 111 -9.85 22.43 3.90
CA LYS A 111 -10.83 23.35 3.34
C LYS A 111 -11.84 22.59 2.48
N LEU A 112 -13.11 22.69 2.85
CA LEU A 112 -14.21 22.10 2.10
C LEU A 112 -14.37 22.73 0.71
N PRO A 113 -14.86 21.96 -0.27
CA PRO A 113 -15.22 22.48 -1.58
C PRO A 113 -16.29 23.58 -1.47
N ASN A 114 -16.49 24.33 -2.56
CA ASN A 114 -17.55 25.34 -2.62
C ASN A 114 -18.92 24.70 -2.35
N GLN A 115 -19.46 24.98 -1.17
CA GLN A 115 -20.69 24.39 -0.65
C GLN A 115 -21.93 24.75 -1.47
N LYS A 116 -21.87 25.78 -2.33
CA LYS A 116 -22.94 26.04 -3.31
C LYS A 116 -23.02 24.97 -4.40
N ASN A 117 -21.89 24.37 -4.75
CA ASN A 117 -21.78 23.36 -5.82
C ASN A 117 -21.74 21.93 -5.26
N ARG A 118 -21.19 21.73 -4.05
CA ARG A 118 -21.00 20.43 -3.41
C ARG A 118 -21.39 20.46 -1.92
N PRO A 119 -22.69 20.62 -1.60
CA PRO A 119 -23.18 20.61 -0.21
C PRO A 119 -23.16 19.21 0.42
N ASP A 120 -23.02 18.17 -0.40
CA ASP A 120 -22.89 16.77 0.00
C ASP A 120 -21.55 16.46 0.68
N VAL A 121 -20.50 17.23 0.37
CA VAL A 121 -19.14 17.00 0.88
C VAL A 121 -18.96 17.71 2.21
N ASN A 122 -19.02 16.92 3.28
CA ASN A 122 -18.83 17.39 4.66
C ASN A 122 -17.41 17.14 5.22
N ARG A 123 -16.55 16.45 4.45
CA ARG A 123 -15.20 16.05 4.85
C ARG A 123 -14.25 16.25 3.65
N SER A 124 -13.08 16.81 3.91
CA SER A 124 -11.98 16.98 2.95
C SER A 124 -10.64 16.75 3.68
N GLY A 125 -9.53 16.83 2.97
CA GLY A 125 -8.20 16.72 3.55
C GLY A 125 -7.65 15.31 3.51
N TYR A 126 -7.77 14.64 2.36
CA TYR A 126 -7.18 13.32 2.14
C TYR A 126 -6.41 13.27 0.81
N ALA A 127 -5.41 12.40 0.81
CA ALA A 127 -4.70 11.99 -0.38
C ALA A 127 -4.29 10.52 -0.23
N GLY A 128 -4.18 9.82 -1.34
CA GLY A 128 -3.68 8.46 -1.36
C GLY A 128 -3.14 8.07 -2.71
N PHE A 129 -2.57 6.88 -2.76
CA PHE A 129 -2.29 6.18 -4.00
C PHE A 129 -2.59 4.71 -3.83
N LYS A 130 -2.91 4.04 -4.93
CA LYS A 130 -3.03 2.57 -4.98
C LYS A 130 -2.39 2.02 -6.23
N THR A 131 -2.06 0.73 -6.20
CA THR A 131 -1.68 0.00 -7.39
C THR A 131 -2.85 -0.09 -8.37
N ALA A 132 -2.59 0.01 -9.67
CA ALA A 132 -3.56 -0.27 -10.71
C ALA A 132 -3.92 -1.75 -10.69
N GLU A 133 -5.18 -2.04 -11.02
CA GLU A 133 -5.65 -3.41 -11.17
C GLU A 133 -4.84 -4.15 -12.25
N LEU A 134 -4.70 -5.46 -12.09
CA LEU A 134 -3.95 -6.32 -13.02
C LEU A 134 -4.63 -6.50 -14.39
N GLY A 135 -5.85 -5.96 -14.56
CA GLY A 135 -6.64 -6.02 -15.77
C GLY A 135 -7.22 -7.40 -16.08
N ARG A 136 -8.00 -7.48 -17.17
CA ARG A 136 -8.59 -8.72 -17.67
C ARG A 136 -7.67 -9.43 -18.67
N THR A 137 -7.71 -10.77 -18.63
CA THR A 137 -7.06 -11.71 -19.56
C THR A 137 -8.09 -12.68 -20.12
N ILE A 138 -7.66 -13.58 -21.03
CA ILE A 138 -8.51 -14.70 -21.50
C ILE A 138 -9.03 -15.59 -20.36
N LEU A 139 -8.33 -15.63 -19.21
CA LEU A 139 -8.70 -16.40 -18.03
C LEU A 139 -9.54 -15.59 -17.02
N GLY A 140 -9.98 -14.37 -17.40
CA GLY A 140 -10.79 -13.50 -16.55
C GLY A 140 -10.02 -12.35 -15.90
N LYS A 141 -10.65 -11.73 -14.89
CA LYS A 141 -10.07 -10.66 -14.07
C LYS A 141 -8.95 -11.26 -13.21
N ARG A 142 -7.79 -10.62 -13.22
CA ARG A 142 -6.66 -11.03 -12.40
C ARG A 142 -6.72 -10.36 -11.03
N ASN A 143 -6.56 -11.16 -10.00
CA ASN A 143 -6.40 -10.73 -8.62
C ASN A 143 -5.11 -11.35 -8.05
N TYR A 144 -4.56 -10.76 -7.01
CA TYR A 144 -3.53 -11.38 -6.18
C TYR A 144 -4.18 -12.44 -5.28
N ASP A 145 -3.56 -13.61 -5.22
CA ASP A 145 -3.93 -14.70 -4.31
C ASP A 145 -2.91 -14.80 -3.18
N LEU A 146 -3.28 -14.27 -2.02
CA LEU A 146 -2.42 -14.25 -0.83
C LEU A 146 -2.86 -15.25 0.24
N ASP A 147 -3.76 -16.20 -0.07
CA ASP A 147 -4.33 -17.13 0.91
C ASP A 147 -3.27 -18.00 1.61
N ARG A 148 -2.11 -18.18 0.96
CA ARG A 148 -0.97 -18.97 1.44
C ARG A 148 0.01 -18.17 2.30
N TYR A 149 -0.26 -16.89 2.54
CA TYR A 149 0.61 -15.99 3.27
C TYR A 149 -0.06 -15.49 4.55
N HIS A 150 0.66 -15.60 5.67
CA HIS A 150 0.16 -15.16 6.96
C HIS A 150 0.27 -13.66 7.18
N MET A 151 1.16 -12.98 6.44
CA MET A 151 1.51 -11.60 6.70
C MET A 151 1.69 -10.81 5.41
N LEU A 152 1.28 -9.55 5.44
CA LEU A 152 1.64 -8.52 4.49
C LEU A 152 2.77 -7.68 5.09
N ALA A 153 3.88 -7.57 4.35
CA ALA A 153 5.05 -6.82 4.74
C ALA A 153 5.31 -5.65 3.78
N MET A 154 5.86 -4.57 4.32
CA MET A 154 6.21 -3.40 3.52
C MET A 154 7.43 -2.67 4.07
N ARG A 155 8.29 -2.20 3.15
CA ARG A 155 9.47 -1.43 3.48
C ARG A 155 9.16 0.04 3.21
N VAL A 156 9.07 0.83 4.27
CA VAL A 156 8.60 2.21 4.23
C VAL A 156 9.53 3.14 5.00
N LYS A 157 9.51 4.41 4.63
CA LYS A 157 10.08 5.50 5.41
C LYS A 157 9.06 6.63 5.40
N THR A 158 8.49 6.91 6.56
CA THR A 158 7.46 7.94 6.71
C THR A 158 8.09 9.24 7.17
N ASP A 159 7.37 10.34 6.97
CA ASP A 159 7.52 11.51 7.82
C ASP A 159 6.85 11.26 9.20
N HIS A 160 6.61 12.32 9.95
CA HIS A 160 5.97 12.25 11.27
C HIS A 160 4.44 12.20 11.18
N ARG A 161 3.87 11.96 9.99
CA ARG A 161 2.42 11.84 9.81
C ARG A 161 1.93 10.42 9.98
N THR A 162 0.62 10.31 10.19
CA THR A 162 -0.07 9.02 10.21
C THR A 162 -0.55 8.67 8.81
N TYR A 163 -0.20 7.47 8.36
CA TYR A 163 -0.70 6.89 7.12
C TYR A 163 -1.56 5.67 7.41
N PHE A 164 -2.40 5.32 6.45
CA PHE A 164 -3.13 4.07 6.41
C PHE A 164 -2.68 3.26 5.22
N ILE A 165 -2.69 1.94 5.38
CA ILE A 165 -2.56 0.97 4.31
C ILE A 165 -3.97 0.53 3.93
N ASN A 166 -4.26 0.56 2.65
CA ASN A 166 -5.55 0.23 2.10
C ASN A 166 -5.41 -0.99 1.19
N VAL A 167 -6.23 -2.01 1.41
CA VAL A 167 -6.33 -3.21 0.57
C VAL A 167 -7.75 -3.29 0.03
N GLN A 168 -7.87 -3.33 -1.29
CA GLN A 168 -9.13 -3.56 -1.97
C GLN A 168 -9.21 -5.03 -2.41
N THR A 169 -10.37 -5.64 -2.24
CA THR A 169 -10.63 -7.03 -2.63
C THR A 169 -11.81 -7.10 -3.58
N ASP A 170 -11.80 -8.07 -4.49
CA ASP A 170 -12.92 -8.38 -5.38
C ASP A 170 -14.02 -9.11 -4.59
N GLY A 171 -14.84 -8.32 -3.89
CA GLY A 171 -15.93 -8.78 -3.02
C GLY A 171 -17.29 -8.24 -3.46
N ILE A 172 -18.29 -8.33 -2.58
CA ILE A 172 -19.67 -7.93 -2.88
C ILE A 172 -19.80 -6.41 -3.07
N SER A 173 -18.97 -5.64 -2.36
CA SER A 173 -18.94 -4.18 -2.43
C SER A 173 -17.60 -3.76 -3.02
N GLU A 174 -17.61 -3.28 -4.26
CA GLU A 174 -16.39 -2.86 -4.96
C GLU A 174 -15.70 -1.68 -4.26
N ASP A 175 -16.47 -0.81 -3.59
CA ASP A 175 -15.96 0.39 -2.90
C ASP A 175 -15.47 0.11 -1.46
N ALA A 176 -15.64 -1.11 -0.96
CA ALA A 176 -15.18 -1.43 0.40
C ALA A 176 -13.65 -1.55 0.43
N LEU A 177 -13.05 -0.89 1.42
CA LEU A 177 -11.62 -0.95 1.68
C LEU A 177 -11.35 -1.67 2.99
N HIS A 178 -10.29 -2.46 3.01
CA HIS A 178 -9.73 -2.95 4.26
C HIS A 178 -8.57 -2.05 4.63
N GLN A 179 -8.66 -1.42 5.79
CA GLN A 179 -7.72 -0.38 6.22
C GLN A 179 -7.02 -0.77 7.51
N HIS A 180 -5.73 -0.46 7.59
CA HIS A 180 -4.95 -0.56 8.81
C HIS A 180 -4.07 0.69 8.94
N ARG A 181 -3.93 1.22 10.15
CA ARG A 181 -3.01 2.33 10.43
C ARG A 181 -1.56 1.84 10.28
N LEU A 182 -0.74 2.59 9.56
CA LEU A 182 0.68 2.30 9.45
C LEU A 182 1.38 2.79 10.72
N PHE A 183 1.75 1.87 11.61
CA PHE A 183 2.52 2.16 12.82
C PHE A 183 4.01 2.07 12.51
N VAL A 184 4.75 3.12 12.85
CA VAL A 184 6.18 3.29 12.54
C VAL A 184 6.86 3.76 13.81
N ARG A 185 7.97 3.14 14.21
CA ARG A 185 8.66 3.44 15.48
C ARG A 185 9.66 4.59 15.33
N ARG A 186 10.26 4.70 14.14
CA ARG A 186 11.34 5.65 13.81
C ARG A 186 10.98 6.42 12.54
N PRO A 187 10.08 7.42 12.64
CA PRO A 187 9.83 8.37 11.55
C PRO A 187 11.14 8.93 10.99
N GLY A 188 11.24 8.99 9.66
CA GLY A 188 12.46 9.43 8.97
C GLY A 188 13.49 8.33 8.69
N GLU A 189 13.35 7.15 9.28
CA GLU A 189 14.18 5.97 8.99
C GLU A 189 13.41 4.93 8.17
N TRP A 190 14.15 4.04 7.50
CA TRP A 190 13.55 2.91 6.80
C TRP A 190 13.21 1.80 7.79
N GLU A 191 11.96 1.35 7.77
CA GLU A 191 11.46 0.26 8.59
C GLU A 191 10.66 -0.74 7.77
N THR A 192 10.70 -2.00 8.20
CA THR A 192 9.87 -3.06 7.63
C THR A 192 8.68 -3.24 8.56
N ILE A 193 7.48 -2.95 8.08
CA ILE A 193 6.25 -3.14 8.84
C ILE A 193 5.57 -4.41 8.37
N VAL A 194 5.07 -5.22 9.32
CA VAL A 194 4.40 -6.49 9.05
C VAL A 194 3.02 -6.48 9.71
N ILE A 195 2.00 -6.88 8.94
CA ILE A 195 0.60 -6.82 9.32
C ILE A 195 -0.10 -8.11 8.90
N GLN A 196 -0.87 -8.70 9.80
CA GLN A 196 -1.68 -9.87 9.49
C GLN A 196 -2.99 -9.43 8.77
N PRO A 197 -3.49 -10.18 7.78
CA PRO A 197 -4.71 -9.79 7.04
C PRO A 197 -5.96 -9.58 7.91
N ASP A 198 -6.06 -10.27 9.04
CA ASP A 198 -7.16 -10.18 10.01
C ASP A 198 -7.12 -8.91 10.88
N ALA A 199 -5.99 -8.21 10.94
CA ALA A 199 -5.87 -6.94 11.64
C ALA A 199 -6.55 -5.79 10.87
N PHE A 200 -6.80 -5.95 9.57
CA PHE A 200 -7.42 -4.89 8.77
C PHE A 200 -8.91 -4.76 9.09
N VAL A 201 -9.35 -3.52 9.24
CA VAL A 201 -10.76 -3.19 9.47
C VAL A 201 -11.43 -2.83 8.16
N ARG A 202 -12.59 -3.40 7.89
CA ARG A 202 -13.36 -3.09 6.68
C ARG A 202 -14.13 -1.78 6.86
N THR A 203 -13.93 -0.87 5.92
CA THR A 203 -14.59 0.45 5.85
C THR A 203 -15.25 0.66 4.50
N LEU A 204 -16.28 1.50 4.48
CA LEU A 204 -16.97 1.98 3.29
C LEU A 204 -17.16 3.49 3.47
N ASP A 205 -16.71 4.30 2.52
CA ASP A 205 -16.75 5.77 2.60
C ASP A 205 -16.16 6.35 3.91
N GLY A 206 -15.13 5.68 4.44
CA GLY A 206 -14.49 6.07 5.70
C GLY A 206 -15.34 5.82 6.95
N VAL A 207 -16.44 5.08 6.83
CA VAL A 207 -17.27 4.59 7.94
C VAL A 207 -16.96 3.12 8.17
N MET A 208 -16.78 2.73 9.43
CA MET A 208 -16.60 1.33 9.81
C MET A 208 -17.84 0.55 9.41
N SER A 209 -17.66 -0.52 8.64
CA SER A 209 -18.78 -1.38 8.28
C SER A 209 -19.30 -2.09 9.52
N HIS A 210 -20.62 -2.13 9.73
CA HIS A 210 -21.19 -2.96 10.80
C HIS A 210 -20.93 -4.46 10.57
N ASP A 211 -20.81 -4.88 9.29
CA ASP A 211 -20.47 -6.24 8.91
C ASP A 211 -18.96 -6.32 8.63
N GLN A 212 -18.21 -6.66 9.68
CA GLN A 212 -16.77 -6.94 9.63
C GLN A 212 -16.55 -8.36 9.10
N THR A 213 -16.79 -8.53 7.79
CA THR A 213 -16.38 -9.74 7.10
C THR A 213 -14.85 -9.77 6.97
N ALA A 214 -14.24 -10.93 7.18
CA ALA A 214 -12.81 -11.11 7.00
C ALA A 214 -12.37 -10.78 5.56
N MET A 215 -11.15 -10.26 5.41
CA MET A 215 -10.57 -9.93 4.11
C MET A 215 -10.48 -11.18 3.22
N ILE A 216 -10.95 -11.08 1.98
CA ILE A 216 -10.82 -12.15 0.97
C ILE A 216 -9.41 -12.09 0.35
N THR A 217 -8.43 -12.67 1.05
CA THR A 217 -7.00 -12.67 0.68
C THR A 217 -6.70 -13.29 -0.69
N ARG A 218 -7.52 -14.25 -1.14
CA ARG A 218 -7.42 -14.88 -2.47
C ARG A 218 -7.85 -13.98 -3.65
N ARG A 219 -8.41 -12.79 -3.37
CA ARG A 219 -8.96 -11.89 -4.39
C ARG A 219 -8.56 -10.43 -4.18
N ILE A 220 -7.31 -10.18 -3.84
CA ILE A 220 -6.82 -8.80 -3.66
C ILE A 220 -6.68 -8.13 -5.03
N THR A 221 -7.30 -6.97 -5.21
CA THR A 221 -7.28 -6.22 -6.48
C THR A 221 -6.22 -5.13 -6.46
N THR A 222 -6.16 -4.36 -5.37
CA THR A 222 -5.24 -3.24 -5.22
C THR A 222 -4.73 -3.13 -3.79
N VAL A 223 -3.52 -2.60 -3.64
CA VAL A 223 -2.96 -2.17 -2.36
C VAL A 223 -2.48 -0.74 -2.51
N GLY A 224 -2.58 0.05 -1.45
CA GLY A 224 -2.24 1.46 -1.47
C GLY A 224 -2.01 2.04 -0.10
N PHE A 225 -1.68 3.32 -0.09
CA PHE A 225 -1.53 4.10 1.12
C PHE A 225 -2.36 5.37 1.02
N SER A 226 -2.83 5.87 2.16
CA SER A 226 -3.50 7.17 2.24
C SER A 226 -3.09 7.92 3.49
N THR A 227 -3.12 9.25 3.39
CA THR A 227 -3.21 10.12 4.56
C THR A 227 -4.68 10.44 4.83
N THR A 228 -5.11 10.18 6.05
CA THR A 228 -6.46 10.48 6.58
C THR A 228 -6.38 11.19 7.93
N ASP A 229 -5.19 11.69 8.31
CA ASP A 229 -4.96 12.43 9.56
C ASP A 229 -5.65 13.80 9.57
N ARG A 230 -6.02 14.32 8.39
CA ARG A 230 -6.58 15.66 8.14
C ARG A 230 -5.73 16.81 8.71
N ILE A 231 -4.44 16.56 8.92
CA ILE A 231 -3.52 17.59 9.39
C ILE A 231 -3.09 18.41 8.18
N GLU A 232 -3.33 19.72 8.21
CA GLU A 232 -2.94 20.60 7.09
C GLU A 232 -1.43 20.63 6.87
N GLY A 233 -1.02 20.83 5.62
CA GLY A 233 0.38 21.02 5.26
C GLY A 233 0.99 19.83 4.52
N PRO A 234 2.34 19.81 4.37
CA PRO A 234 3.01 18.87 3.51
C PRO A 234 3.04 17.47 4.11
N PHE A 235 3.02 16.45 3.26
CA PHE A 235 3.24 15.05 3.63
C PHE A 235 4.25 14.40 2.70
N LYS A 236 4.95 13.38 3.21
CA LYS A 236 5.89 12.55 2.45
C LYS A 236 5.98 11.13 3.00
N LEU A 237 5.72 10.18 2.12
CA LEU A 237 5.87 8.74 2.35
C LEU A 237 6.78 8.15 1.28
N CYS A 238 7.83 7.43 1.70
CA CYS A 238 8.67 6.64 0.82
C CYS A 238 8.32 5.16 0.97
N VAL A 239 8.18 4.45 -0.16
CA VAL A 239 7.84 3.02 -0.19
C VAL A 239 8.79 2.31 -1.15
N HIS A 240 9.45 1.25 -0.69
CA HIS A 240 10.33 0.43 -1.51
C HIS A 240 9.67 -0.85 -2.02
N SER A 241 8.91 -1.53 -1.15
CA SER A 241 8.28 -2.80 -1.51
C SER A 241 7.08 -3.10 -0.64
N ILE A 242 6.14 -3.86 -1.21
CA ILE A 242 4.98 -4.45 -0.56
C ILE A 242 4.93 -5.91 -1.01
N TRP A 243 4.96 -6.86 -0.07
CA TRP A 243 5.00 -8.28 -0.38
C TRP A 243 4.27 -9.10 0.68
N ALA A 244 3.82 -10.28 0.30
CA ALA A 244 3.26 -11.26 1.22
C ALA A 244 4.35 -12.24 1.65
N THR A 245 4.36 -12.62 2.93
CA THR A 245 5.36 -13.52 3.49
C THR A 245 4.79 -14.37 4.62
N ASN A 246 5.42 -15.52 4.85
CA ASN A 246 5.18 -16.40 6.00
C ASN A 246 6.24 -16.24 7.10
N GLN A 247 7.26 -15.43 6.86
CA GLN A 247 8.34 -15.19 7.81
C GLN A 247 8.57 -13.69 7.95
N ALA A 248 8.40 -13.17 9.16
CA ALA A 248 8.72 -11.78 9.43
C ALA A 248 10.23 -11.56 9.21
N PRO A 249 10.63 -10.55 8.42
CA PRO A 249 12.03 -10.16 8.30
C PRO A 249 12.66 -9.88 9.67
N ALA A 250 13.98 -10.08 9.80
CA ALA A 250 14.66 -9.90 11.08
C ALA A 250 14.57 -8.47 11.64
N ASP A 251 14.38 -7.46 10.77
CA ASP A 251 14.21 -6.06 11.14
C ASP A 251 12.74 -5.59 11.14
N ALA A 252 11.80 -6.54 11.11
CA ALA A 252 10.38 -6.27 11.08
C ALA A 252 9.87 -5.67 12.39
N VAL A 253 8.88 -4.80 12.24
CA VAL A 253 8.03 -4.30 13.31
C VAL A 253 6.64 -4.88 13.09
N GLU A 254 6.11 -5.60 14.08
CA GLU A 254 4.73 -6.03 14.05
C GLU A 254 3.82 -4.83 14.35
N ALA A 255 2.92 -4.49 13.44
CA ALA A 255 2.09 -3.28 13.55
C ALA A 255 1.01 -3.37 14.64
N VAL A 256 0.88 -4.51 15.31
CA VAL A 256 -0.11 -4.75 16.38
C VAL A 256 0.50 -4.48 17.77
N GLU A 257 1.83 -4.52 17.92
CA GLU A 257 2.51 -4.26 19.19
C GLU A 257 3.44 -3.04 19.07
N VAL A 258 3.00 -1.92 19.64
CA VAL A 258 3.83 -0.72 19.84
C VAL A 258 4.18 -0.65 21.32
N ASP A 259 5.48 -0.63 21.66
CA ASP A 259 5.99 -0.52 23.03
C ASP A 259 5.41 -1.55 24.03
N GLY A 260 5.18 -2.78 23.57
CA GLY A 260 4.67 -3.88 24.40
C GLY A 260 3.17 -3.79 24.73
N LYS A 261 2.43 -2.90 24.05
CA LYS A 261 0.97 -2.82 24.13
C LYS A 261 0.35 -3.21 22.80
N ARG A 262 -0.67 -4.06 22.85
CA ARG A 262 -1.52 -4.34 21.69
C ARG A 262 -2.40 -3.13 21.42
N GLU A 263 -2.03 -2.33 20.42
CA GLU A 263 -2.85 -1.19 19.98
C GLU A 263 -3.88 -1.67 18.97
N TRP A 264 -5.13 -1.80 19.41
CA TRP A 264 -6.26 -1.81 18.48
C TRP A 264 -6.40 -0.39 17.91
N LEU A 265 -6.73 -0.26 16.61
CA LEU A 265 -7.07 1.03 16.02
C LEU A 265 -8.18 1.70 16.84
N ASP A 266 -7.83 2.69 17.66
CA ASP A 266 -8.80 3.63 18.19
C ASP A 266 -9.22 4.55 17.04
N TRP A 267 -10.28 4.17 16.36
CA TRP A 267 -10.93 4.98 15.31
C TRP A 267 -11.64 6.21 15.91
N GLY A 268 -11.71 6.32 17.24
CA GLY A 268 -12.23 7.47 17.96
C GLY A 268 -11.14 8.53 18.12
N HIS A 269 -11.33 9.69 17.50
CA HIS A 269 -10.52 10.87 17.80
C HIS A 269 -10.60 11.20 19.31
N GLY A 270 -9.52 10.92 20.06
CA GLY A 270 -9.17 11.66 21.28
C GLY A 270 -10.11 11.55 22.49
N VAL A 271 -10.89 10.48 22.63
CA VAL A 271 -11.58 10.20 23.89
C VAL A 271 -10.76 9.14 24.63
N PRO A 272 -10.26 9.40 25.85
CA PRO A 272 -9.62 8.35 26.62
C PRO A 272 -10.65 7.26 26.85
N ILE A 273 -10.36 6.04 26.37
CA ILE A 273 -11.09 4.84 26.77
C ILE A 273 -10.85 4.70 28.27
N GLY A 274 -11.80 5.24 29.04
CA GLY A 274 -11.88 5.04 30.48
C GLY A 274 -11.97 3.56 30.77
N ASP A 275 -11.24 3.18 31.82
CA ASP A 275 -11.02 1.83 32.33
C ASP A 275 -12.10 0.80 31.99
N GLY A 276 -11.62 -0.34 31.50
CA GLY A 276 -12.43 -1.43 31.02
C GLY A 276 -13.56 -1.83 31.95
N ARG A 277 -14.74 -1.99 31.35
CA ARG A 277 -15.69 -3.06 31.64
C ARG A 277 -16.66 -3.15 30.47
N LEU A 278 -16.81 -4.36 29.95
CA LEU A 278 -17.81 -4.74 28.96
C LEU A 278 -19.19 -4.24 29.42
N TYR A 279 -19.75 -3.26 28.69
CA TYR A 279 -21.13 -3.16 28.21
C TYR A 279 -21.19 -2.10 27.11
#